data_AF-A0A7S2F486-F1
#
_entry.id   AF-A0A7S2F486-F1
#
_cell.length_a   1.000
_cell.length_b   1.000
_cell.length_c   1.000
_cell.angle_alpha   90.00
_cell.angle_beta   90.00
_cell.angle_gamma   90.00
#
_symmetry.space_group_name_H-M   'P 1'
#
loop_
_entity.id
_entity.type
_entity.pdbx_description
1 polymer ?
#
loop_
_entity_poly.entity_id
_entity_poly.type
_entity_poly.pdbx_seq_one_letter_code
_entity_poly.pdbx_strand_id
1 'polypeptide(L)'
;GRPRDTGIKNSIAVEFDTFFNAELLEPYENHVAVHTRGYRHPNSANHSFALADTVEVGDLGRDVHTARVRYRPNLQLDTLFSETFQTTGQASHFLENADFANGGMADWGTGMGQLEIFVDHMTNPVISTPLNLDGLLDLHHGRAWVGFTGSTGYGTYQTTDLLTWHFRALREDPLYHPPVVVNGVGAFACADEELCVHP
;
A
#
# COMPACT_ATOMS: atom_id res chain seq x y z
N GLY A 1 26.35 9.80 -11.42
CA GLY A 1 26.19 8.44 -10.88
C GLY A 1 24.72 8.21 -10.59
N ARG A 2 24.17 7.03 -10.89
CA ARG A 2 22.77 6.74 -10.56
C ARG A 2 22.60 6.83 -9.02
N PRO A 3 21.52 7.44 -8.50
CA PRO A 3 21.23 7.38 -7.08
C PRO A 3 21.17 5.90 -6.67
N ARG A 4 21.79 5.55 -5.54
CA ARG A 4 21.54 4.24 -4.95
C ARG A 4 20.13 4.33 -4.36
N ASP A 5 19.19 3.56 -4.90
CA ASP A 5 17.90 3.31 -4.26
C ASP A 5 18.19 2.70 -2.87
N THR A 6 18.11 3.54 -1.83
CA THR A 6 18.58 3.25 -0.45
C THR A 6 17.44 2.98 0.52
N GLY A 7 16.20 2.93 0.05
CA GLY A 7 15.05 2.63 0.89
C GLY A 7 15.03 1.20 1.42
N ILE A 8 14.12 0.95 2.36
CA ILE A 8 13.91 -0.38 2.93
C ILE A 8 13.29 -1.26 1.84
N LYS A 9 13.88 -2.44 1.58
CA LYS A 9 13.30 -3.44 0.67
C LYS A 9 12.19 -4.19 1.39
N ASN A 10 11.23 -4.73 0.63
CA ASN A 10 10.17 -5.56 1.20
C ASN A 10 9.41 -4.84 2.32
N SER A 11 8.96 -3.62 2.00
CA SER A 11 8.31 -2.74 2.96
C SER A 11 7.20 -1.94 2.33
N ILE A 12 6.21 -1.60 3.15
CA ILE A 12 5.22 -0.57 2.93
C ILE A 12 5.36 0.46 4.05
N ALA A 13 5.21 1.73 3.71
CA ALA A 13 5.24 2.83 4.67
C ALA A 13 3.97 3.68 4.52
N VAL A 14 3.44 4.14 5.65
CA VAL A 14 2.45 5.22 5.67
C VAL A 14 3.19 6.46 6.14
N GLU A 15 3.16 7.49 5.32
CA GLU A 15 3.81 8.77 5.52
C GLU A 15 2.79 9.81 6.00
N PHE A 16 3.24 10.68 6.90
CA PHE A 16 2.54 11.87 7.36
C PHE A 16 3.48 13.04 7.13
N ASP A 17 3.43 13.61 5.93
CA ASP A 17 4.40 14.60 5.49
C ASP A 17 3.92 16.02 5.78
N THR A 18 4.83 16.80 6.32
CA THR A 18 4.64 18.19 6.74
C THR A 18 5.41 19.16 5.85
N PHE A 19 6.18 18.65 4.89
CA PHE A 19 7.07 19.43 4.04
C PHE A 19 6.82 19.11 2.56
N PHE A 20 7.23 20.02 1.68
CA PHE A 20 7.05 19.87 0.24
C PHE A 20 8.39 19.71 -0.46
N ASN A 21 8.56 18.60 -1.16
CA ASN A 21 9.69 18.25 -1.99
C ASN A 21 9.25 18.08 -3.45
N ALA A 22 9.38 19.15 -4.24
CA ALA A 22 9.03 19.16 -5.66
C ALA A 22 9.71 18.05 -6.48
N GLU A 23 10.94 17.68 -6.12
CA GLU A 23 11.73 16.62 -6.75
C GLU A 23 11.16 15.21 -6.51
N LEU A 24 10.32 15.04 -5.49
CA LEU A 24 9.64 13.80 -5.16
C LEU A 24 8.22 13.72 -5.72
N LEU A 25 7.78 14.75 -6.47
CA LEU A 25 6.44 14.87 -7.05
C LEU A 25 5.32 14.93 -5.99
N GLU A 26 5.65 15.47 -4.82
CA GLU A 26 4.70 15.66 -3.72
C GLU A 26 3.67 16.76 -4.03
N PRO A 27 2.48 16.70 -3.41
CA PRO A 27 1.59 17.85 -3.34
C PRO A 27 2.23 18.98 -2.49
N TYR A 28 1.76 20.21 -2.69
CA TYR A 28 2.30 21.37 -1.95
C TYR A 28 1.84 21.40 -0.49
N GLU A 29 0.63 20.91 -0.22
CA GLU A 29 0.06 20.83 1.12
C GLU A 29 0.67 19.69 1.96
N ASN A 30 0.48 19.77 3.29
CA ASN A 30 0.68 18.62 4.16
C ASN A 30 -0.19 17.46 3.68
N HIS A 31 0.34 16.26 3.70
CA HIS A 31 -0.32 15.12 3.09
C HIS A 31 -0.02 13.83 3.82
N VAL A 32 -0.84 12.83 3.53
CA VAL A 32 -0.63 11.44 3.97
C VAL A 32 -0.50 10.59 2.72
N ALA A 33 0.46 9.68 2.69
CA ALA A 33 0.69 8.81 1.54
C ALA A 33 1.06 7.38 1.95
N VAL A 34 0.84 6.43 1.05
CA VAL A 34 1.17 5.01 1.24
C VAL A 34 2.24 4.63 0.23
N HIS A 35 3.50 4.50 0.65
CA HIS A 35 4.62 4.18 -0.26
C HIS A 35 4.97 2.70 -0.25
N THR A 36 5.07 2.09 -1.42
CA THR A 36 5.63 0.74 -1.57
C THR A 36 6.09 0.44 -3.00
N ARG A 37 7.10 -0.43 -3.08
CA ARG A 37 7.55 -1.05 -4.33
C ARG A 37 7.59 -2.58 -4.22
N GLY A 38 6.79 -3.12 -3.28
CA GLY A 38 6.70 -4.54 -2.96
C GLY A 38 8.01 -5.13 -2.44
N TYR A 39 8.10 -6.46 -2.48
CA TYR A 39 9.29 -7.20 -2.06
C TYR A 39 10.49 -7.08 -3.02
N ARG A 40 10.25 -6.73 -4.28
CA ARG A 40 11.27 -6.74 -5.36
C ARG A 40 12.23 -5.56 -5.29
N HIS A 41 11.77 -4.39 -4.88
CA HIS A 41 12.56 -3.16 -4.96
C HIS A 41 12.67 -2.43 -3.60
N PRO A 42 13.75 -1.67 -3.37
CA PRO A 42 13.82 -0.73 -2.25
C PRO A 42 12.68 0.28 -2.34
N ASN A 43 11.98 0.54 -1.24
CA ASN A 43 10.94 1.55 -1.20
C ASN A 43 11.49 2.96 -1.50
N SER A 44 10.62 3.92 -1.83
CA SER A 44 11.00 5.28 -2.21
C SER A 44 9.91 6.27 -1.80
N ALA A 45 10.32 7.43 -1.29
CA ALA A 45 9.43 8.55 -0.97
C ALA A 45 8.91 9.29 -2.22
N ASN A 46 9.44 9.00 -3.41
CA ASN A 46 8.90 9.61 -4.62
C ASN A 46 7.44 9.17 -4.85
N HIS A 47 6.54 10.12 -5.08
CA HIS A 47 5.09 9.90 -5.24
C HIS A 47 4.72 9.07 -6.47
N SER A 48 5.63 8.87 -7.43
CA SER A 48 5.43 7.86 -8.48
C SER A 48 5.32 6.43 -7.92
N PHE A 49 5.74 6.18 -6.68
CA PHE A 49 5.63 4.92 -5.96
C PHE A 49 4.66 4.96 -4.76
N ALA A 50 3.86 6.02 -4.63
CA ALA A 50 2.76 6.06 -3.67
C ALA A 50 1.59 5.24 -4.22
N LEU A 51 1.05 4.26 -3.47
CA LEU A 51 -0.19 3.54 -3.79
C LEU A 51 -1.43 4.43 -3.66
N ALA A 52 -1.41 5.37 -2.72
CA ALA A 52 -2.46 6.35 -2.48
C ALA A 52 -1.87 7.54 -1.71
N ASP A 53 -2.44 8.73 -1.89
CA ASP A 53 -2.04 9.96 -1.22
C ASP A 53 -3.24 10.92 -1.11
N THR A 54 -3.29 11.71 -0.04
CA THR A 54 -4.34 12.71 0.19
C THR A 54 -3.81 13.97 0.87
N VAL A 55 -4.35 15.11 0.46
CA VAL A 55 -4.15 16.43 1.10
C VAL A 55 -5.32 16.83 2.00
N GLU A 56 -6.35 15.99 2.09
CA GLU A 56 -7.55 16.23 2.91
C GLU A 56 -7.27 15.94 4.40
N VAL A 57 -6.22 16.58 4.91
CA VAL A 57 -5.75 16.53 6.29
C VAL A 57 -5.56 17.95 6.81
N GLY A 58 -5.58 18.10 8.14
CA GLY A 58 -5.22 19.36 8.77
C GLY A 58 -3.72 19.66 8.63
N ASP A 59 -3.29 20.78 9.21
CA ASP A 59 -1.87 21.09 9.39
C ASP A 59 -1.24 20.09 10.37
N LEU A 60 -0.39 19.20 9.85
CA LEU A 60 0.25 18.10 10.57
C LEU A 60 1.50 18.54 11.33
N GLY A 61 2.01 19.75 11.06
CA GLY A 61 3.24 20.28 11.64
C GLY A 61 3.09 20.88 13.04
N ARG A 62 1.87 20.87 13.60
CA ARG A 62 1.55 21.44 14.91
C ARG A 62 0.54 20.59 15.65
N ASP A 63 0.30 20.92 16.92
CA ASP A 63 -0.66 20.24 17.79
C ASP A 63 -0.34 18.73 17.97
N VAL A 64 -1.25 17.99 18.61
CA VAL A 64 -1.14 16.53 18.79
C VAL A 64 -2.16 15.86 17.89
N HIS A 65 -1.67 15.02 16.98
CA HIS A 65 -2.52 14.22 16.10
C HIS A 65 -2.68 12.79 16.61
N THR A 66 -3.80 12.18 16.24
CA THR A 66 -3.99 10.74 16.39
C THR A 66 -4.08 10.11 15.01
N ALA A 67 -3.34 9.03 14.79
CA ALA A 67 -3.39 8.25 13.57
C ALA A 67 -3.79 6.80 13.86
N ARG A 68 -4.57 6.21 12.95
CA ARG A 68 -4.86 4.76 12.96
C ARG A 68 -4.70 4.21 11.55
N VAL A 69 -3.88 3.17 11.43
CA VAL A 69 -3.74 2.38 10.21
C VAL A 69 -4.43 1.04 10.44
N ARG A 70 -5.35 0.65 9.54
CA ARG A 70 -6.08 -0.60 9.61
C ARG A 70 -5.99 -1.33 8.28
N TYR A 71 -5.49 -2.56 8.31
CA TYR A 71 -5.58 -3.46 7.18
C TYR A 71 -6.72 -4.46 7.38
N ARG A 72 -7.44 -4.76 6.31
CA ARG A 72 -8.40 -5.85 6.21
C ARG A 72 -8.00 -6.75 5.04
N PRO A 73 -7.96 -8.08 5.20
CA PRO A 73 -7.64 -9.00 4.10
C PRO A 73 -8.76 -9.08 3.05
N ASN A 74 -9.92 -8.49 3.33
CA ASN A 74 -11.08 -8.44 2.44
C ASN A 74 -11.41 -7.00 2.05
N LEU A 75 -11.42 -6.73 0.75
CA LEU A 75 -11.86 -5.46 0.18
C LEU A 75 -13.31 -5.14 0.57
N GLN A 76 -13.57 -3.93 1.07
CA GLN A 76 -14.91 -3.49 1.46
C GLN A 76 -15.59 -2.84 0.24
N LEU A 77 -16.45 -3.62 -0.44
CA LEU A 77 -17.07 -3.20 -1.70
C LEU A 77 -17.98 -1.97 -1.59
N ASP A 78 -18.53 -1.72 -0.41
CA ASP A 78 -19.33 -0.54 -0.08
C ASP A 78 -18.49 0.75 -0.02
N THR A 79 -17.17 0.64 0.16
CA THR A 79 -16.25 1.80 0.22
C THR A 79 -15.70 2.23 -1.14
N LEU A 80 -15.89 1.43 -2.20
CA LEU A 80 -15.30 1.68 -3.53
C LEU A 80 -15.70 3.02 -4.17
N PHE A 81 -16.87 3.53 -3.81
CA PHE A 81 -17.39 4.80 -4.30
C PHE A 81 -17.33 5.93 -3.26
N SER A 82 -16.64 5.70 -2.14
CA SER A 82 -16.38 6.75 -1.16
C SER A 82 -15.33 7.73 -1.69
N GLU A 83 -15.42 9.00 -1.30
CA GLU A 83 -14.45 10.04 -1.68
C GLU A 83 -13.03 9.73 -1.17
N THR A 84 -12.93 8.90 -0.13
CA THR A 84 -11.67 8.49 0.50
C THR A 84 -11.03 7.30 -0.21
N PHE A 85 -11.76 6.63 -1.13
CA PHE A 85 -11.21 5.51 -1.88
C PHE A 85 -10.27 6.03 -2.97
N GLN A 86 -8.97 5.82 -2.76
CA GLN A 86 -7.92 6.36 -3.60
C GLN A 86 -6.92 5.28 -3.98
N THR A 87 -6.50 5.32 -5.22
CA THR A 87 -5.41 4.50 -5.76
C THR A 87 -4.73 5.28 -6.85
N THR A 88 -3.40 5.28 -6.88
CA THR A 88 -2.62 5.85 -7.97
C THR A 88 -2.34 4.77 -9.03
N GLY A 89 -1.63 5.17 -10.10
CA GLY A 89 -1.10 4.23 -11.08
C GLY A 89 -0.14 3.19 -10.50
N GLN A 90 0.46 3.43 -9.33
CA GLN A 90 1.37 2.47 -8.71
C GLN A 90 0.69 1.12 -8.40
N ALA A 91 -0.63 1.11 -8.15
CA ALA A 91 -1.37 -0.13 -7.93
C ALA A 91 -1.40 -1.03 -9.18
N SER A 92 -1.33 -0.45 -10.39
CA SER A 92 -1.36 -1.25 -11.62
C SER A 92 -0.15 -2.17 -11.74
N HIS A 93 1.01 -1.78 -11.18
CA HIS A 93 2.19 -2.63 -11.11
C HIS A 93 1.97 -3.95 -10.36
N PHE A 94 0.98 -4.01 -9.46
CA PHE A 94 0.64 -5.23 -8.72
C PHE A 94 -0.60 -5.95 -9.27
N LEU A 95 -1.40 -5.26 -10.08
CA LEU A 95 -2.59 -5.80 -10.76
C LEU A 95 -2.28 -6.35 -12.16
N GLU A 96 -1.12 -6.02 -12.70
CA GLU A 96 -0.63 -6.49 -13.99
C GLU A 96 0.41 -7.60 -13.82
N ASN A 97 0.51 -8.45 -14.84
CA ASN A 97 1.51 -9.51 -14.92
C ASN A 97 2.70 -9.08 -15.80
N ALA A 98 3.10 -7.80 -15.71
CA ALA A 98 4.15 -7.25 -16.57
C ALA A 98 5.52 -7.93 -16.41
N ASP A 99 5.71 -8.66 -15.31
CA ASP A 99 6.95 -9.38 -14.98
C ASP A 99 7.18 -10.66 -15.80
N PHE A 100 6.13 -11.25 -16.40
CA PHE A 100 6.25 -12.52 -17.13
C PHE A 100 5.88 -12.35 -18.61
N ALA A 101 6.90 -12.46 -19.48
CA ALA A 101 6.80 -12.25 -20.92
C ALA A 101 5.78 -13.15 -21.63
N ASN A 102 5.40 -14.29 -21.03
CA ASN A 102 4.48 -15.28 -21.59
C ASN A 102 3.14 -15.35 -20.84
N GLY A 103 2.83 -14.38 -19.97
CA GLY A 103 1.65 -14.45 -19.10
C GLY A 103 1.94 -15.14 -17.76
N GLY A 104 0.97 -15.07 -16.85
CA GLY A 104 1.14 -15.29 -15.41
C GLY A 104 0.05 -14.57 -14.61
N MET A 105 -0.12 -14.93 -13.35
CA MET A 105 -1.05 -14.24 -12.46
C MET A 105 -0.37 -12.99 -11.91
N ALA A 106 -1.08 -11.85 -11.92
CA ALA A 106 -0.60 -10.64 -11.24
C ALA A 106 -0.40 -10.89 -9.74
N ASP A 107 0.49 -10.13 -9.10
CA ASP A 107 0.80 -10.27 -7.67
C ASP A 107 -0.47 -10.26 -6.80
N TRP A 108 -1.45 -9.42 -7.15
CA TRP A 108 -2.73 -9.31 -6.42
C TRP A 108 -3.88 -10.10 -7.09
N GLY A 109 -3.56 -11.01 -8.02
CA GLY A 109 -4.53 -11.81 -8.76
C GLY A 109 -5.25 -12.86 -7.90
N THR A 110 -4.72 -13.20 -6.72
CA THR A 110 -5.36 -14.11 -5.77
C THR A 110 -6.46 -13.44 -4.93
N GLY A 111 -6.55 -12.11 -4.95
CA GLY A 111 -7.51 -11.33 -4.20
C GLY A 111 -6.93 -10.00 -3.72
N MET A 112 -7.80 -9.16 -3.18
CA MET A 112 -7.43 -7.86 -2.63
C MET A 112 -8.04 -7.65 -1.25
N GLY A 113 -7.22 -7.14 -0.35
CA GLY A 113 -7.66 -6.52 0.89
C GLY A 113 -7.76 -5.00 0.72
N GLN A 114 -7.82 -4.32 1.85
CA GLN A 114 -7.92 -2.87 1.92
C GLN A 114 -7.10 -2.33 3.09
N LEU A 115 -6.35 -1.27 2.82
CA LEU A 115 -5.68 -0.47 3.83
C LEU A 115 -6.47 0.83 4.03
N GLU A 116 -6.75 1.15 5.29
CA GLU A 116 -7.47 2.36 5.70
C GLU A 116 -6.58 3.16 6.66
N ILE A 117 -6.50 4.47 6.45
CA ILE A 117 -5.76 5.40 7.30
C ILE A 117 -6.73 6.44 7.84
N PHE A 118 -6.69 6.69 9.14
CA PHE A 118 -7.51 7.67 9.83
C PHE A 118 -6.59 8.70 10.50
N VAL A 119 -6.97 9.97 10.43
CA VAL A 119 -6.30 11.09 11.10
C VAL A 119 -7.34 11.90 11.88
N ASP A 120 -7.06 12.18 13.15
CA ASP A 120 -7.85 12.96 14.12
C ASP A 120 -9.28 12.50 14.39
N HIS A 121 -10.23 12.64 13.45
CA HIS A 121 -11.66 12.44 13.69
C HIS A 121 -12.07 10.97 13.86
N MET A 122 -11.21 10.01 13.51
CA MET A 122 -11.31 8.53 13.68
C MET A 122 -12.60 7.84 13.18
N THR A 123 -13.56 8.60 12.65
CA THR A 123 -14.88 8.15 12.22
C THR A 123 -14.82 7.64 10.79
N ASN A 124 -14.25 8.46 9.90
CA ASN A 124 -14.01 8.13 8.50
C ASN A 124 -12.49 8.11 8.23
N PRO A 125 -12.01 7.21 7.36
CA PRO A 125 -10.63 7.26 6.93
C PRO A 125 -10.37 8.51 6.07
N VAL A 126 -9.12 8.95 6.01
CA VAL A 126 -8.63 9.93 5.03
C VAL A 126 -8.14 9.24 3.75
N ILE A 127 -7.70 7.97 3.86
CA ILE A 127 -7.35 7.10 2.73
C ILE A 127 -8.00 5.73 2.93
N SER A 128 -8.60 5.21 1.86
CA SER A 128 -8.98 3.83 1.65
C SER A 128 -8.34 3.35 0.35
N THR A 129 -7.46 2.36 0.38
CA THR A 129 -6.75 1.90 -0.83
C THR A 129 -6.71 0.37 -0.92
N PRO A 130 -6.85 -0.24 -2.11
CA PRO A 130 -6.73 -1.68 -2.26
C PRO A 130 -5.30 -2.12 -1.95
N LEU A 131 -5.16 -3.23 -1.24
CA LEU A 131 -3.86 -3.79 -0.88
C LEU A 131 -3.95 -5.29 -0.63
N ASN A 132 -3.07 -6.07 -1.25
CA ASN A 132 -2.87 -7.46 -0.86
C ASN A 132 -1.50 -7.57 -0.16
N LEU A 133 -1.48 -7.68 1.18
CA LEU A 133 -0.23 -7.75 1.93
C LEU A 133 0.58 -9.02 1.63
N ASP A 134 -0.08 -10.13 1.30
CA ASP A 134 0.56 -11.41 1.00
C ASP A 134 1.28 -11.36 -0.36
N GLY A 135 0.64 -10.76 -1.37
CA GLY A 135 1.27 -10.51 -2.67
C GLY A 135 2.27 -9.35 -2.67
N LEU A 136 2.14 -8.41 -1.73
CA LEU A 136 3.02 -7.24 -1.64
C LEU A 136 4.36 -7.55 -0.97
N LEU A 137 4.34 -8.33 0.12
CA LEU A 137 5.50 -8.55 0.98
C LEU A 137 5.91 -10.03 1.00
N ASP A 138 7.21 -10.30 0.88
CA ASP A 138 7.77 -11.63 1.13
C ASP A 138 7.86 -11.85 2.65
N LEU A 139 6.79 -12.40 3.23
CA LEU A 139 6.69 -12.62 4.66
C LEU A 139 7.21 -13.99 5.07
N HIS A 140 8.39 -14.02 5.70
CA HIS A 140 8.94 -15.25 6.25
C HIS A 140 8.13 -15.74 7.47
N HIS A 141 7.31 -16.78 7.25
CA HIS A 141 6.35 -17.32 8.22
C HIS A 141 5.29 -16.30 8.67
N GLY A 142 4.85 -15.42 7.76
CA GLY A 142 3.79 -14.45 8.04
C GLY A 142 4.19 -13.35 9.04
N ARG A 143 5.49 -13.05 9.18
CA ARG A 143 6.02 -12.06 10.12
C ARG A 143 6.67 -10.89 9.39
N ALA A 144 6.48 -9.70 9.95
CA ALA A 144 7.15 -8.47 9.57
C ALA A 144 7.54 -7.67 10.83
N TRP A 145 8.49 -6.75 10.66
CA TRP A 145 8.74 -5.71 11.66
C TRP A 145 7.79 -4.54 11.41
N VAL A 146 7.26 -3.95 12.49
CA VAL A 146 6.42 -2.76 12.45
C VAL A 146 7.01 -1.74 13.42
N GLY A 147 7.05 -0.47 13.01
CA GLY A 147 7.61 0.60 13.81
C GLY A 147 7.44 1.95 13.13
N PHE A 148 8.21 2.93 13.60
CA PHE A 148 8.16 4.31 13.13
C PHE A 148 9.56 4.74 12.70
N THR A 149 9.60 5.67 11.75
CA THR A 149 10.79 6.43 11.38
C THR A 149 10.39 7.90 11.28
N GLY A 150 11.34 8.80 11.52
CA GLY A 150 11.15 10.23 11.39
C GLY A 150 12.42 10.87 10.86
N SER A 151 12.28 12.01 10.19
CA SER A 151 13.39 12.76 9.60
C SER A 151 13.15 14.25 9.74
N THR A 152 14.23 15.02 9.59
CA THR A 152 14.19 16.49 9.47
C THR A 152 14.88 16.91 8.19
N GLY A 153 14.54 18.08 7.66
CA GLY A 153 15.12 18.63 6.44
C GLY A 153 16.31 19.56 6.67
N TYR A 154 16.94 19.99 5.56
CA TYR A 154 17.96 21.03 5.61
C TYR A 154 17.31 22.39 5.85
N GLY A 155 17.61 23.03 6.98
CA GLY A 155 17.06 24.36 7.32
C GLY A 155 15.61 24.36 7.83
N THR A 156 14.94 23.19 7.81
CA THR A 156 13.59 22.98 8.35
C THR A 156 13.63 21.79 9.30
N TYR A 157 13.23 22.02 10.56
CA TYR A 157 13.28 21.00 11.60
C TYR A 157 11.96 20.98 12.36
N GLN A 158 11.57 19.78 12.78
CA GLN A 158 10.42 19.55 13.63
C GLN A 158 10.75 18.41 14.60
N THR A 159 10.07 18.41 15.75
CA THR A 159 10.14 17.30 16.70
C THR A 159 9.04 16.29 16.37
N THR A 160 9.39 15.01 16.25
CA THR A 160 8.43 13.92 16.09
C THR A 160 8.36 13.11 17.38
N ASP A 161 7.33 13.37 18.19
CA ASP A 161 7.15 12.71 19.49
C ASP A 161 6.04 11.65 19.43
N LEU A 162 6.38 10.39 19.72
CA LEU A 162 5.42 9.30 19.85
C LEU A 162 4.89 9.21 21.29
N LEU A 163 3.72 9.80 21.53
CA LEU A 163 3.15 9.86 22.89
C LEU A 163 2.54 8.53 23.34
N THR A 164 1.95 7.76 22.42
CA THR A 164 1.32 6.47 22.73
C THR A 164 1.27 5.62 21.45
N TRP A 165 1.44 4.30 21.60
CA TRP A 165 1.33 3.35 20.50
C TRP A 165 0.58 2.09 20.93
N HIS A 166 -0.36 1.68 20.07
CA HIS A 166 -1.06 0.41 20.19
C HIS A 166 -0.95 -0.35 18.87
N PHE A 167 -0.65 -1.65 18.96
CA PHE A 167 -0.59 -2.54 17.82
C PHE A 167 -1.39 -3.81 18.10
N ARG A 168 -2.22 -4.23 17.14
CA ARG A 168 -2.97 -5.48 17.18
C ARG A 168 -2.91 -6.13 15.81
N ALA A 169 -2.48 -7.38 15.78
CA ALA A 169 -2.55 -8.24 14.61
C ALA A 169 -3.50 -9.39 14.91
N LEU A 170 -4.60 -9.48 14.16
CA LEU A 170 -5.50 -10.62 14.19
C LEU A 170 -5.42 -11.32 12.84
N ARG A 171 -5.51 -12.64 12.86
CA ARG A 171 -5.75 -13.41 11.65
C ARG A 171 -7.24 -13.31 11.32
N GLU A 172 -7.55 -12.74 10.17
CA GLU A 172 -8.84 -12.83 9.51
C GLU A 172 -8.60 -13.62 8.23
N ASP A 173 -9.39 -14.68 7.98
CA ASP A 173 -9.24 -15.43 6.74
C ASP A 173 -9.87 -14.64 5.58
N PRO A 174 -9.21 -14.59 4.41
CA PRO A 174 -9.79 -13.97 3.23
C PRO A 174 -11.03 -14.74 2.79
N LEU A 175 -11.96 -14.05 2.14
CA LEU A 175 -13.12 -14.67 1.53
C LEU A 175 -12.64 -15.65 0.46
N TYR A 176 -13.04 -16.91 0.61
CA TYR A 176 -12.81 -17.90 -0.43
C TYR A 176 -13.72 -17.59 -1.63
N HIS A 177 -13.11 -17.24 -2.75
CA HIS A 177 -13.79 -17.15 -4.02
C HIS A 177 -13.45 -18.39 -4.85
N PRO A 178 -14.43 -19.25 -5.18
CA PRO A 178 -14.15 -20.37 -6.07
C PRO A 178 -13.64 -19.84 -7.42
N PRO A 179 -12.69 -20.55 -8.06
CA PRO A 179 -12.15 -20.13 -9.35
C PRO A 179 -13.28 -19.95 -10.38
N VAL A 180 -13.17 -18.92 -11.21
CA VAL A 180 -14.14 -18.70 -12.30
C VAL A 180 -14.08 -19.89 -13.25
N VAL A 181 -15.22 -20.52 -13.49
CA VAL A 181 -15.36 -21.60 -14.48
C VAL A 181 -16.03 -21.01 -15.72
N VAL A 182 -15.31 -20.95 -16.82
CA VAL A 182 -15.82 -20.50 -18.13
C VAL A 182 -15.97 -21.73 -19.02
N ASN A 183 -17.17 -21.99 -19.55
CA ASN A 183 -17.45 -23.14 -20.41
C ASN A 183 -17.09 -24.51 -19.80
N GLY A 184 -17.23 -24.68 -18.48
CA GLY A 184 -16.89 -25.93 -17.79
C GLY A 184 -15.38 -26.15 -17.58
N VAL A 185 -14.57 -25.15 -17.95
CA VAL A 185 -13.12 -25.14 -17.80
C VAL A 185 -12.78 -24.08 -16.75
N GLY A 186 -12.09 -24.46 -15.67
CA GLY A 186 -11.61 -23.49 -14.69
C GLY A 186 -10.64 -22.51 -15.37
N ALA A 187 -10.59 -21.26 -14.91
CA ALA A 187 -9.65 -20.23 -15.40
C ALA A 187 -8.16 -20.65 -15.34
N PHE A 188 -7.86 -21.81 -14.72
CA PHE A 188 -6.55 -22.39 -14.47
C PHE A 188 -6.31 -23.73 -15.16
N ALA A 189 -7.23 -24.20 -16.00
CA ALA A 189 -6.98 -25.39 -16.82
C ALA A 189 -6.30 -24.95 -18.13
N CYS A 190 -5.23 -25.65 -18.49
CA CYS A 190 -4.45 -25.34 -19.68
C CYS A 190 -5.34 -25.36 -20.93
N ALA A 191 -5.09 -24.40 -21.83
CA ALA A 191 -5.72 -24.43 -23.15
C ALA A 191 -5.19 -25.63 -23.98
N ASP A 192 -3.92 -25.98 -23.80
CA ASP A 192 -3.24 -27.19 -24.31
C ASP A 192 -1.95 -27.48 -23.51
N GLU A 193 -1.17 -28.51 -23.89
CA GLU A 193 0.08 -28.90 -23.21
C GLU A 193 1.19 -27.83 -23.21
N GLU A 194 1.09 -26.79 -24.05
CA GLU A 194 2.07 -25.70 -24.18
C GLU A 194 1.59 -24.37 -23.56
N LEU A 195 0.28 -24.18 -23.42
CA LEU A 195 -0.38 -22.98 -22.88
C LEU A 195 -1.01 -23.27 -21.51
N CYS A 196 -0.14 -23.59 -20.57
CA CYS A 196 -0.48 -23.67 -19.15
C CYS A 196 0.04 -22.42 -18.42
N VAL A 197 -0.85 -21.68 -17.75
CA VAL A 197 -0.43 -20.71 -16.73
C VAL A 197 -0.32 -21.47 -15.40
N HIS A 198 0.90 -21.88 -15.07
CA HIS A 198 1.24 -22.44 -13.75
C HIS A 198 1.84 -21.35 -12.85
N PRO A 199 1.67 -21.46 -11.52
CA PRO A 199 2.31 -20.55 -10.56
C PRO A 199 3.83 -20.60 -10.64
#